data_AF-A0A3R7VTE6-F1
#
_entry.id   AF-A0A3R7VTE6-F1
#
_cell.length_a   1.000
_cell.length_b   1.000
_cell.length_c   1.000
_cell.angle_alpha   90.00
_cell.angle_beta   90.00
_cell.angle_gamma   90.00
#
_symmetry.space_group_name_H-M   'P 1'
#
loop_
_entity.id
_entity.type
_entity.pdbx_description
1 polymer ?
#
loop_
_entity_poly.entity_id
_entity_poly.type
_entity_poly.pdbx_seq_one_letter_code
_entity_poly.pdbx_strand_id
1 'polypeptide(L)'
;DCIAAVLGGRKEYLKTLKSCRGSGTFFLTPMWAANWRDMAKSAGMCADPYDDEMSKFVFEQVGYNTVGKIDTGLNYERDFHQKVEEFAKIFNFKIVDMNGSPKLIEKCYQEFLNNVVESD
;
A
#
# COMPACT_ATOMS: atom_id res chain seq x y z
N ASP A 1 -5.90 7.30 -5.44
CA ASP A 1 -5.40 6.14 -4.68
C ASP A 1 -3.91 5.96 -4.99
N CYS A 2 -3.05 6.07 -3.98
CA CYS A 2 -1.60 5.97 -4.14
C CYS A 2 -1.15 4.56 -4.54
N ILE A 3 -1.90 3.52 -4.12
CA ILE A 3 -1.63 2.13 -4.51
C ILE A 3 -1.82 1.95 -6.00
N ALA A 4 -2.93 2.46 -6.54
CA ALA A 4 -3.19 2.41 -7.97
C ALA A 4 -2.14 3.19 -8.77
N ALA A 5 -1.68 4.35 -8.28
CA ALA A 5 -0.66 5.14 -8.95
C ALA A 5 0.67 4.37 -9.09
N VAL A 6 1.13 3.71 -8.02
CA VAL A 6 2.39 2.95 -8.05
C VAL A 6 2.27 1.60 -8.76
N LEU A 7 1.07 1.05 -8.94
CA LEU A 7 0.86 -0.17 -9.72
C LEU A 7 0.78 0.10 -11.24
N GLY A 8 0.83 1.35 -11.69
CA GLY A 8 0.70 1.70 -13.12
C GLY A 8 -0.71 2.12 -13.54
N GLY A 9 -1.54 2.52 -12.58
CA GLY A 9 -2.84 3.15 -12.81
C GLY A 9 -4.02 2.19 -12.59
N ARG A 10 -5.22 2.67 -12.92
CA ARG A 10 -6.49 1.98 -12.64
C ARG A 10 -6.55 0.56 -13.23
N LYS A 11 -6.07 0.38 -14.47
CA LYS A 11 -6.15 -0.91 -15.18
C LYS A 11 -5.32 -1.99 -14.47
N GLU A 12 -4.07 -1.67 -14.15
CA GLU A 12 -3.19 -2.60 -13.44
C GLU A 12 -3.65 -2.81 -12.00
N TYR A 13 -4.15 -1.78 -11.31
CA TYR A 13 -4.75 -1.94 -9.99
C TYR A 13 -5.92 -2.95 -9.99
N LEU A 14 -6.85 -2.83 -10.94
CA LEU A 14 -7.97 -3.78 -11.07
C LEU A 14 -7.50 -5.19 -11.42
N LYS A 15 -6.41 -5.32 -12.19
CA LYS A 15 -5.80 -6.62 -12.49
C LYS A 15 -5.21 -7.26 -11.23
N THR A 16 -4.48 -6.48 -10.43
CA THR A 16 -3.93 -6.92 -9.13
C THR A 16 -5.05 -7.32 -8.15
N LEU A 17 -6.11 -6.52 -8.04
CA LEU A 17 -7.28 -6.87 -7.22
C LEU A 17 -7.92 -8.19 -7.65
N LYS A 18 -8.01 -8.45 -8.96
CA LYS A 18 -8.54 -9.71 -9.49
C LYS A 18 -7.63 -10.89 -9.19
N SER A 19 -6.31 -10.75 -9.29
CA SER A 19 -5.37 -11.82 -8.94
C SER A 19 -5.33 -12.13 -7.45
N CYS A 20 -5.67 -11.16 -6.60
CA CYS A 20 -5.77 -11.31 -5.15
C CYS A 20 -7.21 -11.59 -4.68
N ARG A 21 -8.13 -11.95 -5.58
CA ARG A 21 -9.51 -12.20 -5.21
C ARG A 21 -9.59 -13.42 -4.29
N GLY A 22 -10.16 -13.23 -3.10
CA GLY A 22 -10.34 -14.29 -2.10
C GLY A 22 -9.09 -14.57 -1.25
N SER A 23 -7.97 -13.88 -1.46
CA SER A 23 -6.76 -14.05 -0.65
C SER A 23 -6.70 -13.14 0.58
N GLY A 24 -7.70 -12.28 0.81
CA GLY A 24 -7.68 -11.37 1.97
C GLY A 24 -6.44 -10.48 2.00
N THR A 25 -6.06 -9.94 0.83
CA THR A 25 -4.82 -9.16 0.68
C THR A 25 -5.01 -7.71 1.07
N PHE A 26 -4.22 -7.26 2.04
CA PHE A 26 -4.05 -5.88 2.45
C PHE A 26 -2.78 -5.30 1.81
N PHE A 27 -2.89 -4.27 0.98
CA PHE A 27 -1.74 -3.72 0.26
C PHE A 27 -0.96 -2.71 1.11
N LEU A 28 0.35 -2.90 1.24
CA LEU A 28 1.25 -1.97 1.91
C LEU A 28 2.27 -1.42 0.91
N THR A 29 2.21 -0.11 0.69
CA THR A 29 3.32 0.67 0.09
C THR A 29 4.28 1.13 1.20
N PRO A 30 5.47 1.66 0.88
CA PRO A 30 6.39 2.18 1.90
C PRO A 30 5.76 3.21 2.82
N MET A 31 4.99 4.16 2.28
CA MET A 31 4.26 5.16 3.07
C MET A 31 3.22 4.52 4.01
N TRP A 32 2.48 3.53 3.51
CA TRP A 32 1.50 2.80 4.32
C TRP A 32 2.17 2.03 5.46
N ALA A 33 3.25 1.28 5.17
CA ALA A 33 3.98 0.52 6.18
C ALA A 33 4.63 1.43 7.24
N ALA A 34 5.13 2.61 6.83
CA ALA A 34 5.72 3.58 7.73
C ALA A 34 4.74 4.18 8.74
N ASN A 35 3.46 4.28 8.38
CA ASN A 35 2.44 5.00 9.15
C ASN A 35 1.20 4.14 9.40
N TRP A 36 1.33 2.82 9.39
CA TRP A 36 0.16 1.92 9.31
C TRP A 36 -0.84 2.13 10.46
N ARG A 37 -0.36 2.47 11.65
CA ARG A 37 -1.17 2.78 12.84
C ARG A 37 -2.08 4.00 12.60
N ASP A 38 -1.48 5.12 12.22
CA ASP A 38 -2.21 6.36 11.93
C ASP A 38 -3.11 6.23 10.69
N MET A 39 -2.65 5.49 9.68
CA MET A 39 -3.41 5.20 8.47
C MET A 39 -4.61 4.30 8.78
N ALA A 40 -4.46 3.31 9.65
CA ALA A 40 -5.57 2.44 10.07
C ALA A 40 -6.64 3.21 10.84
N LYS A 41 -6.23 4.12 11.73
CA LYS A 41 -7.15 5.04 12.41
C LYS A 41 -7.85 5.96 11.42
N SER A 42 -7.10 6.59 10.52
CA SER A 42 -7.64 7.55 9.53
C SER A 42 -8.59 6.89 8.54
N ALA A 43 -8.37 5.61 8.21
CA ALA A 43 -9.25 4.80 7.37
C ALA A 43 -10.49 4.27 8.12
N GLY A 44 -10.63 4.56 9.42
CA GLY A 44 -11.74 4.09 10.25
C GLY A 44 -11.69 2.58 10.54
N MET A 45 -10.52 1.95 10.38
CA MET A 45 -10.34 0.51 10.64
C MET A 45 -10.03 0.21 12.10
N CYS A 46 -9.52 1.18 12.86
CA CYS A 46 -9.33 1.06 14.30
C CYS A 46 -9.63 2.38 15.03
N ALA A 47 -10.28 2.29 16.21
CA ALA A 47 -10.54 3.45 17.06
C ALA A 47 -9.29 3.90 17.83
N ASP A 48 -8.54 2.94 18.37
CA ASP A 48 -7.25 3.16 19.04
C ASP A 48 -6.11 2.51 18.24
N PRO A 49 -5.23 3.30 17.59
CA PRO A 49 -4.16 2.76 16.77
C PRO A 49 -3.09 1.98 17.55
N TYR A 50 -3.15 1.94 18.88
CA TYR A 50 -2.26 1.18 19.75
C TYR A 50 -2.92 -0.06 20.38
N ASP A 51 -4.21 -0.29 20.13
CA ASP A 51 -4.90 -1.52 20.49
C ASP A 51 -4.74 -2.56 19.36
N ASP A 52 -3.61 -3.28 19.42
CA ASP A 52 -3.26 -4.31 18.44
C ASP A 52 -4.22 -5.50 18.47
N GLU A 53 -4.79 -5.84 19.63
CA GLU A 53 -5.75 -6.94 19.77
C GLU A 53 -7.06 -6.61 19.06
N MET A 54 -7.60 -5.41 19.29
CA MET A 54 -8.82 -4.95 18.59
C MET A 54 -8.56 -4.83 17.08
N SER A 55 -7.43 -4.24 16.69
CA SER A 55 -7.06 -4.11 15.27
C SER A 55 -6.99 -5.47 14.58
N LYS A 56 -6.38 -6.46 15.26
CA LYS A 56 -6.29 -7.83 14.78
C LYS A 56 -7.67 -8.47 14.63
N PHE A 57 -8.53 -8.33 15.64
CA PHE A 57 -9.90 -8.84 15.58
C PHE A 57 -10.66 -8.25 14.38
N VAL A 58 -10.59 -6.92 14.17
CA VAL A 58 -11.25 -6.26 13.03
C VAL A 58 -10.72 -6.80 11.70
N PHE A 59 -9.41 -6.91 11.55
CA PHE A 59 -8.82 -7.43 10.32
C PHE A 59 -9.22 -8.89 10.04
N GLU A 60 -9.29 -9.73 11.07
CA GLU A 60 -9.78 -11.11 10.95
C GLU A 60 -11.25 -11.16 10.54
N GLN A 61 -12.13 -10.31 11.13
CA GLN A 61 -13.55 -10.26 10.76
C GLN A 61 -13.77 -9.79 9.32
N VAL A 62 -12.94 -8.87 8.82
CA VAL A 62 -12.97 -8.43 7.41
C VAL A 62 -12.37 -9.49 6.47
N GLY A 63 -11.65 -10.47 7.00
CA GLY A 63 -11.06 -11.58 6.25
C GLY A 63 -9.67 -11.29 5.69
N TYR A 64 -8.97 -10.28 6.21
CA TYR A 64 -7.56 -10.05 5.87
C TYR A 64 -6.67 -11.11 6.51
N ASN A 65 -5.75 -11.65 5.73
CA ASN A 65 -4.77 -12.65 6.20
C ASN A 65 -3.44 -12.60 5.43
N THR A 66 -3.31 -11.68 4.48
CA THR A 66 -2.16 -11.56 3.59
C THR A 66 -1.80 -10.09 3.42
N VAL A 67 -0.52 -9.75 3.49
CA VAL A 67 0.04 -8.47 3.09
C VAL A 67 0.53 -8.56 1.65
N GLY A 68 0.04 -7.68 0.79
CA GLY A 68 0.65 -7.40 -0.52
C GLY A 68 1.71 -6.32 -0.35
N LYS A 69 2.98 -6.72 -0.25
CA LYS A 69 4.11 -5.81 -0.08
C LYS A 69 4.47 -5.18 -1.43
N ILE A 70 4.05 -3.94 -1.65
CA ILE A 70 4.27 -3.23 -2.90
C ILE A 70 5.58 -2.45 -2.79
N ASP A 71 6.66 -3.03 -3.30
CA ASP A 71 7.95 -2.37 -3.41
C ASP A 71 7.94 -1.39 -4.58
N THR A 72 8.07 -0.10 -4.30
CA THR A 72 8.06 0.96 -5.32
C THR A 72 9.43 1.24 -5.92
N GLY A 73 10.49 0.60 -5.42
CA GLY A 73 11.88 0.90 -5.76
C GLY A 73 12.38 2.24 -5.20
N LEU A 74 11.60 2.88 -4.33
CA LEU A 74 11.98 4.15 -3.69
C LEU A 74 12.71 3.87 -2.36
N ASN A 75 13.95 4.35 -2.25
CA ASN A 75 14.81 4.06 -1.10
C ASN A 75 14.67 5.05 0.09
N TYR A 76 13.60 5.83 0.16
CA TYR A 76 13.43 6.81 1.25
C TYR A 76 13.03 6.15 2.58
N GLU A 77 12.27 5.06 2.55
CA GLU A 77 11.99 4.23 3.73
C GLU A 77 12.97 3.06 3.78
N ARG A 78 14.13 3.26 4.41
CA ARG A 78 15.17 2.22 4.57
C ARG A 78 14.65 0.98 5.32
N ASP A 79 13.67 1.18 6.19
CA ASP A 79 13.12 0.13 7.05
C ASP A 79 11.82 -0.45 6.51
N PHE A 80 11.44 -0.16 5.25
CA PHE A 80 10.18 -0.62 4.67
C PHE A 80 9.95 -2.12 4.85
N HIS A 81 10.96 -2.94 4.54
CA HIS A 81 10.87 -4.39 4.68
C HIS A 81 10.64 -4.81 6.14
N GLN A 82 11.39 -4.24 7.08
CA GLN A 82 11.24 -4.53 8.50
C GLN A 82 9.85 -4.14 9.03
N LYS A 83 9.34 -2.97 8.63
CA LYS A 83 7.99 -2.51 9.03
C LYS A 83 6.89 -3.41 8.48
N VAL A 84 7.04 -3.94 7.27
CA VAL A 84 6.10 -4.92 6.69
C VAL A 84 6.16 -6.24 7.45
N GLU A 85 7.36 -6.72 7.80
CA GLU A 85 7.53 -7.93 8.61
C GLU A 85 6.94 -7.78 10.01
N GLU A 86 7.14 -6.62 10.65
CA GLU A 86 6.53 -6.29 11.94
C GLU A 86 5.00 -6.31 11.85
N PHE A 87 4.42 -5.60 10.88
CA PHE A 87 2.98 -5.60 10.64
C PHE A 87 2.43 -7.02 10.42
N ALA A 88 3.08 -7.79 9.54
CA ALA A 88 2.68 -9.16 9.24
C ALA A 88 2.76 -10.05 10.49
N LYS A 89 3.75 -9.85 11.35
CA LYS A 89 3.90 -10.59 12.61
C LYS A 89 2.81 -10.23 13.62
N ILE A 90 2.49 -8.94 13.80
CA ILE A 90 1.44 -8.48 14.72
C ILE A 90 0.10 -9.12 14.35
N PHE A 91 -0.24 -9.10 13.05
CA PHE A 91 -1.54 -9.56 12.57
C PHE A 91 -1.57 -11.01 12.07
N ASN A 92 -0.44 -11.73 12.14
CA ASN A 92 -0.29 -13.10 11.65
C ASN A 92 -0.63 -13.26 10.14
N PHE A 93 -0.17 -12.30 9.33
CA PHE A 93 -0.41 -12.29 7.88
C PHE A 93 0.72 -12.96 7.10
N LYS A 94 0.38 -13.58 5.98
CA LYS A 94 1.36 -14.01 4.96
C LYS A 94 1.87 -12.80 4.18
N ILE A 95 3.12 -12.79 3.76
CA ILE A 95 3.65 -11.71 2.90
C ILE A 95 3.70 -12.21 1.46
N VAL A 96 3.20 -11.40 0.54
CA VAL A 96 3.32 -11.59 -0.92
C VAL A 96 3.99 -10.36 -1.50
N ASP A 97 5.17 -10.53 -2.08
CA ASP A 97 5.90 -9.44 -2.75
C ASP A 97 5.21 -9.05 -4.06
N MET A 98 5.13 -7.74 -4.29
CA MET A 98 4.55 -7.12 -5.46
C MET A 98 5.43 -5.97 -5.94
N ASN A 99 5.60 -5.86 -7.25
CA ASN A 99 6.37 -4.78 -7.84
C ASN A 99 5.47 -3.57 -8.11
N GLY A 100 5.85 -2.42 -7.58
CA GLY A 100 5.34 -1.09 -7.91
C GLY A 100 6.43 -0.21 -8.53
N SER A 101 6.05 0.98 -8.97
CA SER A 101 6.97 1.96 -9.54
C SER A 101 6.38 3.38 -9.54
N PRO A 102 7.19 4.43 -9.32
CA PRO A 102 6.76 5.82 -9.47
C PRO A 102 6.61 6.26 -10.94
N LYS A 103 6.99 5.43 -11.93
CA LYS A 103 7.04 5.80 -13.36
C LYS A 103 5.79 6.48 -13.91
N LEU A 104 4.60 6.04 -13.48
CA LEU A 104 3.36 6.68 -13.93
C LEU A 104 3.27 8.13 -13.42
N ILE A 105 3.63 8.36 -12.15
CA ILE A 105 3.62 9.68 -11.52
C ILE A 105 4.66 10.58 -12.20
N GLU A 106 5.87 10.05 -12.40
CA GLU A 106 6.95 10.74 -13.11
C GLU A 106 6.52 11.14 -14.53
N LYS A 107 5.92 10.21 -15.28
CA LYS A 107 5.40 10.48 -16.62
C LYS A 107 4.36 11.60 -16.61
N CYS A 108 3.35 11.52 -15.73
CA CYS A 108 2.32 12.55 -15.66
C CYS A 108 2.90 13.93 -15.28
N TYR A 109 3.90 13.96 -14.39
CA TYR A 109 4.58 15.20 -14.02
C TYR A 109 5.36 15.79 -15.21
N GLN A 110 6.09 14.96 -15.96
CA GLN A 110 6.80 15.41 -17.16
C GLN A 110 5.85 15.91 -18.26
N GLU A 111 4.74 15.20 -18.50
CA GLU A 111 3.70 15.64 -19.43
C GLU A 111 3.11 17.00 -19.02
N PHE A 112 2.85 17.21 -17.73
CA PHE A 112 2.41 18.50 -17.21
C PHE A 112 3.43 19.61 -17.48
N LEU A 113 4.71 19.38 -17.16
CA LEU A 113 5.76 20.37 -17.39
C LEU A 113 5.88 20.75 -18.87
N ASN A 114 5.85 19.78 -19.78
CA ASN A 114 5.94 20.05 -21.21
C ASN A 114 4.78 20.90 -21.70
N ASN A 115 3.55 20.60 -21.26
CA ASN A 115 2.36 21.38 -21.63
C ASN A 115 2.40 22.82 -21.09
N VAL A 116 2.97 23.04 -19.90
CA VAL A 116 3.12 24.38 -19.32
C VAL A 116 4.21 25.18 -20.05
N VAL A 117 5.33 24.55 -20.42
CA VAL A 117 6.46 25.20 -21.11
C VAL A 117 6.15 25.48 -22.58
N GLU A 118 5.29 24.70 -23.25
CA GLU A 118 4.82 24.95 -24.62
C GLU A 118 3.70 26.01 -24.72
N SER A 119 3.24 26.54 -23.57
CA SER A 119 2.18 27.56 -23.51
C SER A 119 2.69 29.01 -23.47
N ASP A 120 4.01 29.22 -23.50
CA ASP A 120 4.71 30.52 -23.57
C ASP A 120 5.40 30.71 -24.94
#